data_AF-A0A1H2RGA8-F1
#
_entry.id   AF-A0A1H2RGA8-F1
#
_cell.length_a   1.000
_cell.length_b   1.000
_cell.length_c   1.000
_cell.angle_alpha   90.00
_cell.angle_beta   90.00
_cell.angle_gamma   90.00
#
_symmetry.space_group_name_H-M   'P 1'
#
loop_
_entity.id
_entity.type
_entity.pdbx_description
1 polymer ?
#
loop_
_entity_poly.entity_id
_entity_poly.type
_entity_poly.pdbx_seq_one_letter_code
_entity_poly.pdbx_strand_id
1 'polypeptide(L)'
;MMVKLWGWIAAAFGILTAALLYMRGQRDRAREKASEAKAKAKSQQAVRETEREIDKARAQARKESNEVQHEADDRPDDKKPSGNFRR
;
A
#
# COMPACT_ATOMS: atom_id res chain seq x y z
N MET A 1 -4.98 -43.80 -47.43
CA MET A 1 -5.89 -43.56 -46.28
C MET A 1 -5.13 -43.26 -44.98
N MET A 2 -4.00 -43.93 -44.69
CA MET A 2 -3.22 -43.72 -43.45
C MET A 2 -2.59 -42.32 -43.29
N VAL A 3 -2.17 -41.66 -44.36
CA VAL A 3 -1.56 -40.32 -44.28
C VAL A 3 -2.56 -39.27 -43.75
N LYS A 4 -3.84 -39.39 -44.10
CA LYS A 4 -4.90 -38.51 -43.56
C LYS A 4 -5.12 -38.76 -42.06
N LEU A 5 -5.12 -40.02 -41.61
CA LEU A 5 -5.30 -40.36 -40.20
C LEU A 5 -4.14 -39.82 -39.34
N TRP A 6 -2.91 -39.98 -39.80
CA TRP A 6 -1.72 -39.42 -39.14
C TRP A 6 -1.71 -37.88 -39.14
N GLY A 7 -2.17 -37.24 -40.22
CA GLY A 7 -2.31 -35.80 -40.27
C GLY A 7 -3.29 -35.25 -39.22
N TRP A 8 -4.42 -35.94 -39.00
CA TRP A 8 -5.38 -35.58 -37.96
C TRP A 8 -4.84 -35.77 -36.54
N ILE A 9 -4.07 -36.84 -36.31
CA ILE A 9 -3.40 -37.08 -35.02
C ILE A 9 -2.35 -36.00 -34.74
N ALA A 10 -1.56 -35.62 -35.73
CA ALA A 10 -0.57 -34.54 -35.60
C ALA A 10 -1.24 -33.18 -35.33
N ALA A 11 -2.36 -32.88 -36.00
CA ALA A 11 -3.14 -31.67 -35.75
C ALA A 11 -3.72 -31.64 -34.33
N ALA A 12 -4.27 -32.77 -33.85
CA ALA A 12 -4.78 -32.89 -32.49
C ALA A 12 -3.67 -32.65 -31.45
N PHE A 13 -2.48 -33.22 -31.67
CA PHE A 13 -1.32 -32.99 -30.82
C PHE A 13 -0.87 -31.52 -30.82
N GLY A 14 -0.81 -30.88 -31.98
CA GLY A 14 -0.43 -29.47 -32.11
C GLY A 14 -1.37 -28.51 -31.36
N ILE A 15 -2.69 -28.77 -31.43
CA ILE A 15 -3.68 -27.99 -30.67
C ILE A 15 -3.49 -28.20 -29.17
N LEU A 16 -3.22 -29.44 -28.74
CA LEU A 16 -3.02 -29.77 -27.33
C LEU A 16 -1.78 -29.10 -26.73
N THR A 17 -0.64 -29.12 -27.46
CA THR A 17 0.58 -28.43 -27.02
C THR A 17 0.41 -26.91 -27.01
N ALA A 18 -0.27 -26.33 -27.99
CA ALA A 18 -0.58 -24.90 -28.00
C ALA A 18 -1.44 -24.48 -26.79
N ALA A 19 -2.45 -25.29 -26.45
CA ALA A 19 -3.29 -25.06 -25.28
C ALA A 19 -2.50 -25.15 -23.96
N LEU A 20 -1.59 -26.13 -23.83
CA LEU A 20 -0.73 -26.27 -22.66
C LEU A 20 0.24 -25.10 -22.51
N LEU A 21 0.85 -24.64 -23.61
CA LEU A 21 1.74 -23.47 -23.61
C LEU A 21 0.97 -22.19 -23.24
N TYR A 22 -0.24 -22.03 -23.78
CA TYR A 22 -1.11 -20.90 -23.45
C TYR A 22 -1.50 -20.88 -21.96
N MET A 23 -1.91 -22.03 -21.41
CA MET A 23 -2.23 -22.16 -19.99
C MET A 23 -1.01 -21.89 -19.11
N ARG A 24 0.18 -22.35 -19.51
CA ARG A 24 1.43 -22.08 -18.78
C ARG A 24 1.74 -20.59 -18.78
N GLY A 25 1.66 -19.92 -19.92
CA GLY A 25 1.84 -18.47 -20.03
C GLY A 25 0.83 -17.67 -19.20
N GLN A 26 -0.44 -18.10 -19.16
CA GLN A 26 -1.43 -17.48 -18.27
C GLN A 26 -1.12 -17.70 -16.79
N ARG A 27 -0.63 -18.89 -16.42
CA ARG A 27 -0.29 -19.23 -15.03
C ARG A 27 0.91 -18.42 -14.52
N ASP A 28 1.90 -18.20 -15.38
CA ASP A 28 3.05 -17.34 -15.08
C ASP A 28 2.62 -15.89 -14.93
N ARG A 29 1.79 -15.36 -15.85
CA ARG A 29 1.19 -14.01 -15.73
C ARG A 29 0.33 -13.85 -14.48
N ALA A 30 -0.41 -14.89 -14.08
CA ALA A 30 -1.21 -14.86 -12.86
C ALA A 30 -0.34 -14.82 -11.60
N ARG A 31 0.76 -15.56 -11.58
CA ARG A 31 1.74 -15.51 -10.48
C ARG A 31 2.41 -14.14 -10.38
N GLU A 32 2.79 -13.56 -11.51
CA GLU A 32 3.41 -12.23 -11.58
C GLU A 32 2.46 -11.15 -11.05
N LYS A 33 1.21 -11.11 -11.53
CA LYS A 33 0.18 -10.19 -11.01
C LYS A 33 -0.11 -10.41 -9.53
N ALA A 34 -0.14 -11.66 -9.06
CA ALA A 34 -0.33 -11.95 -7.64
C ALA A 34 0.85 -11.47 -6.78
N SER A 35 2.08 -11.59 -7.28
CA SER A 35 3.27 -11.07 -6.60
C SER A 35 3.28 -9.54 -6.56
N GLU A 36 2.92 -8.86 -7.66
CA GLU A 36 2.75 -7.40 -7.68
C GLU A 36 1.66 -6.93 -6.72
N ALA A 37 0.51 -7.63 -6.70
CA ALA A 37 -0.58 -7.29 -5.79
C ALA A 37 -0.16 -7.43 -4.32
N LYS A 38 0.60 -8.49 -3.98
CA LYS A 38 1.16 -8.65 -2.63
C LYS A 38 2.18 -7.56 -2.29
N ALA A 39 3.03 -7.17 -3.24
CA ALA A 39 4.00 -6.09 -3.03
C ALA A 39 3.29 -4.73 -2.80
N LYS A 40 2.27 -4.42 -3.61
CA LYS A 40 1.43 -3.23 -3.45
C LYS A 40 0.65 -3.23 -2.14
N ALA A 41 0.13 -4.39 -1.71
CA ALA A 41 -0.57 -4.50 -0.44
C ALA A 41 0.37 -4.26 0.75
N LYS A 42 1.59 -4.79 0.72
CA LYS A 42 2.60 -4.53 1.75
C LYS A 42 3.02 -3.06 1.80
N SER A 43 3.25 -2.42 0.66
CA SER A 43 3.60 -0.99 0.65
C SER A 43 2.46 -0.10 1.15
N GLN A 44 1.21 -0.41 0.79
CA GLN A 44 0.06 0.31 1.32
C GLN A 44 -0.16 0.12 2.82
N GLN A 45 0.12 -1.07 3.36
CA GLN A 45 0.07 -1.28 4.81
C GLN A 45 1.14 -0.47 5.53
N ALA A 46 2.37 -0.46 5.01
CA ALA A 46 3.46 0.33 5.56
C ALA A 46 3.12 1.83 5.58
N VAL A 47 2.56 2.36 4.48
CA VAL A 47 2.12 3.77 4.40
C VAL A 47 1.03 4.09 5.42
N ARG A 48 0.02 3.22 5.55
CA ARG A 48 -1.08 3.42 6.53
C ARG A 48 -0.58 3.36 7.98
N GLU A 49 0.40 2.54 8.28
CA GLU A 49 1.03 2.51 9.60
C GLU A 49 1.80 3.80 9.87
N THR A 50 2.57 4.31 8.90
CA THR A 50 3.29 5.59 9.05
C THR A 50 2.33 6.77 9.19
N GLU A 51 1.24 6.82 8.41
CA GLU A 51 0.22 7.86 8.54
C GLU A 51 -0.41 7.88 9.94
N ARG A 52 -0.71 6.71 10.49
CA ARG A 52 -1.25 6.60 11.86
C ARG A 52 -0.27 7.08 12.92
N GLU A 53 1.03 6.83 12.75
CA GLU A 53 2.07 7.34 13.66
C GLU A 53 2.21 8.85 13.56
N ILE A 54 2.18 9.41 12.36
CA ILE A 54 2.20 10.87 12.12
C ILE A 54 0.99 11.54 12.76
N ASP A 55 -0.21 10.97 12.60
CA ASP A 55 -1.43 11.51 13.20
C ASP A 55 -1.40 11.44 14.72
N LYS A 56 -0.88 10.34 15.30
CA LYS A 56 -0.66 10.24 16.75
C LYS A 56 0.33 11.28 17.26
N ALA A 57 1.45 11.47 16.58
CA ALA A 57 2.46 12.47 16.93
C ALA A 57 1.88 13.90 16.84
N ARG A 58 1.09 14.20 15.80
CA ARG A 58 0.37 15.49 15.69
C ARG A 58 -0.64 15.69 16.82
N ALA A 59 -1.38 14.65 17.20
CA ALA A 59 -2.33 14.72 18.30
C ALA A 59 -1.61 14.95 19.64
N GLN A 60 -0.46 14.32 19.87
CA GLN A 60 0.37 14.57 21.06
C GLN A 60 0.90 16.00 21.09
N ALA A 61 1.49 16.49 20.00
CA ALA A 61 2.00 17.85 19.92
C ALA A 61 0.91 18.91 20.18
N ARG A 62 -0.32 18.67 19.72
CA ARG A 62 -1.47 19.55 20.02
C ARG A 62 -1.84 19.52 21.51
N LYS A 63 -1.82 18.35 22.15
CA LYS A 63 -2.08 18.24 23.59
C LYS A 63 -1.01 18.96 24.40
N GLU A 64 0.27 18.71 24.11
CA GLU A 64 1.39 19.40 24.76
C GLU A 64 1.31 20.92 24.58
N SER A 65 1.01 21.40 23.36
CA SER A 65 0.83 22.83 23.13
C SER A 65 -0.35 23.40 23.89
N ASN A 66 -1.46 22.67 24.04
CA ASN A 66 -2.62 23.12 24.80
C ASN A 66 -2.32 23.14 26.31
N GLU A 67 -1.58 22.15 26.81
CA GLU A 67 -1.12 22.10 28.20
C GLU A 67 -0.19 23.27 28.53
N VAL A 68 0.78 23.57 27.65
CA VAL A 68 1.67 24.73 27.81
C VAL A 68 0.90 26.05 27.78
N GLN A 69 -0.15 26.17 26.95
CA GLN A 69 -1.00 27.37 26.94
C GLN A 69 -1.84 27.49 28.21
N HIS A 70 -2.42 26.38 28.69
CA HIS A 70 -3.15 26.36 29.95
C HIS A 70 -2.26 26.72 31.14
N GLU A 71 -1.08 26.10 31.23
CA GLU A 71 -0.07 26.45 32.23
C GLU A 71 0.40 27.90 32.07
N ALA A 72 0.42 28.43 30.84
CA ALA A 72 0.72 29.82 30.61
C ALA A 72 -0.34 30.78 31.15
N ASP A 73 -1.60 30.40 31.03
CA ASP A 73 -2.73 31.22 31.44
C ASP A 73 -3.02 31.17 32.93
N ASP A 74 -2.71 30.05 33.61
CA ASP A 74 -2.88 29.83 35.05
C ASP A 74 -1.74 30.40 35.92
N ARG A 75 -0.73 31.00 35.31
CA ARG A 75 0.37 31.68 36.04
C ARG A 75 -0.16 32.94 36.75
N PRO A 76 0.30 33.22 37.98
CA PRO A 76 -0.03 34.48 38.67
C PRO A 76 0.43 35.68 37.82
N ASP A 77 -0.32 36.79 37.91
CA ASP A 77 -0.26 37.93 36.96
C ASP A 77 1.15 38.50 36.74
N ASP A 78 2.02 38.39 37.74
CA ASP A 78 3.43 38.80 37.73
C ASP A 78 4.35 37.94 36.85
N LYS A 79 3.90 36.76 36.40
CA LYS A 79 4.63 35.84 35.51
C LYS A 79 3.92 35.54 34.20
N LYS A 80 2.76 36.15 33.95
CA LYS A 80 2.01 35.97 32.71
C LYS A 80 2.73 36.67 31.56
N PRO A 81 2.97 36.01 30.41
CA PRO A 81 3.57 36.68 29.26
C PRO A 81 2.61 37.75 28.74
N SER A 82 2.87 39.02 29.07
CA SER A 82 2.11 40.15 28.56
C SER A 82 2.32 40.24 27.06
N GLY A 83 1.32 39.86 26.26
CA GLY A 83 1.35 39.81 24.80
C GLY A 83 1.45 41.17 24.10
N ASN A 84 2.29 42.09 24.59
CA ASN A 84 2.51 43.42 24.03
C ASN A 84 3.41 43.46 22.78
N PHE A 85 3.76 42.30 22.20
CA PHE A 85 4.57 42.23 20.97
C PHE A 85 3.74 42.23 19.68
N ARG A 86 2.55 42.85 19.68
CA ARG A 86 1.82 43.19 18.46
C ARG A 86 1.60 44.70 18.38
N ARG A 87 2.60 45.39 17.83
CA ARG A 87 2.44 46.64 17.09
C ARG A 87 3.35 46.60 15.88
#